data_AF-C7YU67-F1
#
_entry.id   AF-C7YU67-F1
#
_cell.length_a   1.000
_cell.length_b   1.000
_cell.length_c   1.000
_cell.angle_alpha   90.00
_cell.angle_beta   90.00
_cell.angle_gamma   90.00
#
_symmetry.space_group_name_H-M   'P 1'
#
loop_
_entity.id
_entity.type
_entity.pdbx_description
1 polymer ?
#
loop_
_entity_poly.entity_id
_entity_poly.type
_entity_poly.pdbx_seq_one_letter_code
_entity_poly.pdbx_strand_id
1 'polypeptide(L)'
;MRSDLVIIRPSFGTAIAAANTLFYNDTMRLLRSIQKYIRDNVYPDLPTDGCSFVVEFPGSQSRKVATSQINKMHKTWMLEHVGHLLDSGLTGLGENSGKPIDILVIALYKAQVTELRMEIKSLISQGRFAKDILTRLKVKTLDDAEGDEADIVFVDYVAVNHPGFTAESFRGTLALTRARGMTLLLLNRGTFVGYEHRKESIKRANHLYRIHNWHASRQLVQRFSGCLNCESLLHSTNQCKGKAPADNNNNIAGPKNARHAVKKDTMPPLAQPGLLRGWRRDGGWMAVE
;
A
#
# COMPACT_ATOMS: atom_id res chain seq x y z
N MET A 1 14.02 -24.99 32.32
CA MET A 1 13.90 -23.60 31.82
C MET A 1 12.81 -23.59 30.76
N ARG A 2 11.67 -22.95 31.06
CA ARG A 2 10.55 -22.82 30.12
C ARG A 2 10.76 -21.54 29.32
N SER A 3 10.66 -21.65 28.01
CA SER A 3 10.71 -20.54 27.07
C SER A 3 9.44 -19.71 27.23
N ASP A 4 9.56 -18.52 27.78
CA ASP A 4 8.44 -17.58 27.88
C ASP A 4 8.10 -17.07 26.47
N LEU A 5 6.99 -17.58 25.94
CA LEU A 5 6.39 -17.12 24.71
C LEU A 5 5.83 -15.71 24.96
N VAL A 6 6.50 -14.68 24.43
CA VAL A 6 6.03 -13.29 24.54
C VAL A 6 4.76 -13.12 23.69
N ILE A 7 3.60 -13.10 24.36
CA ILE A 7 2.31 -12.81 23.73
C ILE A 7 2.24 -11.31 23.43
N ILE A 8 2.37 -10.92 22.16
CA ILE A 8 2.20 -9.53 21.72
C ILE A 8 0.70 -9.23 21.55
N ARG A 9 0.13 -8.38 22.43
CA ARG A 9 -1.23 -7.83 22.29
C ARG A 9 -1.24 -6.64 21.29
N PRO A 10 -2.30 -6.47 20.47
CA PRO A 10 -2.21 -5.71 19.22
C PRO A 10 -2.47 -4.21 19.40
N SER A 11 -1.42 -3.43 19.64
CA SER A 11 -1.39 -1.98 19.40
C SER A 11 -0.61 -1.69 18.12
N PHE A 12 -1.26 -1.86 16.97
CA PHE A 12 -0.70 -1.49 15.67
C PHE A 12 -0.63 0.04 15.51
N GLY A 13 0.51 0.58 15.92
CA GLY A 13 0.89 1.98 15.82
C GLY A 13 2.41 2.17 15.76
N THR A 14 3.13 1.21 15.18
CA THR A 14 4.60 1.23 15.01
C THR A 14 5.06 0.30 13.89
N ALA A 15 4.19 -0.32 13.08
CA ALA A 15 4.49 -1.54 12.31
C ALA A 15 5.85 -1.59 11.57
N ILE A 16 6.37 -0.49 11.04
CA ILE A 16 7.73 -0.45 10.45
C ILE A 16 8.83 -0.24 11.49
N ALA A 17 8.66 0.66 12.46
CA ALA A 17 9.60 0.82 13.58
C ALA A 17 9.61 -0.42 14.48
N ALA A 18 8.44 -0.95 14.83
CA ALA A 18 8.30 -2.22 15.53
C ALA A 18 8.72 -3.41 14.67
N ALA A 19 8.49 -3.46 13.35
CA ALA A 19 9.09 -4.52 12.56
C ALA A 19 10.62 -4.41 12.53
N ASN A 20 11.16 -3.20 12.37
CA ASN A 20 12.59 -2.94 12.40
C ASN A 20 13.21 -3.36 13.74
N THR A 21 12.57 -3.00 14.86
CA THR A 21 13.03 -3.35 16.20
C THR A 21 12.79 -4.83 16.56
N LEU A 22 11.64 -5.41 16.20
CA LEU A 22 11.24 -6.78 16.58
C LEU A 22 11.85 -7.86 15.68
N PHE A 23 12.04 -7.58 14.39
CA PHE A 23 12.50 -8.59 13.41
C PHE A 23 13.88 -8.29 12.84
N TYR A 24 14.32 -7.03 12.86
CA TYR A 24 15.56 -6.62 12.22
C TYR A 24 16.56 -5.96 13.18
N ASN A 25 16.29 -5.90 14.49
CA ASN A 25 17.20 -5.31 15.49
C ASN A 25 17.75 -3.91 15.09
N ASP A 26 16.90 -3.09 14.47
CA ASP A 26 17.22 -1.78 13.91
C ASP A 26 18.28 -1.77 12.78
N THR A 27 18.51 -2.91 12.13
CA THR A 27 19.51 -3.08 11.08
C THR A 27 19.03 -2.79 9.67
N MET A 28 17.76 -2.39 9.45
CA MET A 28 17.33 -1.93 8.13
C MET A 28 18.20 -0.75 7.69
N ARG A 29 19.09 -1.01 6.73
CA ARG A 29 20.02 -0.03 6.20
C ARG A 29 19.43 0.60 4.96
N LEU A 30 19.28 1.91 5.05
CA LEU A 30 18.80 2.75 3.97
C LEU A 30 19.88 2.91 2.90
N LEU A 31 19.70 2.31 1.73
CA LEU A 31 20.50 2.71 0.58
C LEU A 31 20.07 4.11 0.16
N ARG A 32 20.94 5.08 0.43
CA ARG A 32 20.77 6.47 -0.04
C ARG A 32 20.53 6.53 -1.55
N SER A 33 21.08 5.58 -2.32
CA SER A 33 20.87 5.49 -3.77
C SER A 33 19.45 5.07 -4.14
N ILE A 34 18.85 4.07 -3.46
CA ILE A 34 17.44 3.68 -3.68
C ILE A 34 16.53 4.85 -3.34
N GLN A 35 16.73 5.49 -2.19
CA GLN A 35 15.92 6.65 -1.82
C GLN A 35 16.10 7.82 -2.80
N LYS A 36 17.34 8.08 -3.24
CA LYS A 36 17.61 9.12 -4.22
C LYS A 36 16.84 8.82 -5.50
N TYR A 37 16.88 7.59 -6.00
CA TYR A 37 16.09 7.17 -7.15
C TYR A 37 14.59 7.43 -6.93
N ILE A 38 14.04 7.05 -5.76
CA ILE A 38 12.62 7.28 -5.46
C ILE A 38 12.30 8.78 -5.44
N ARG A 39 13.16 9.63 -4.85
CA ARG A 39 12.97 11.09 -4.88
C ARG A 39 13.00 11.64 -6.30
N ASP A 40 14.00 11.25 -7.09
CA ASP A 40 14.20 11.78 -8.42
C ASP A 40 13.07 11.37 -9.39
N ASN A 41 12.48 10.18 -9.21
CA ASN A 41 11.61 9.58 -10.23
C ASN A 41 10.15 9.35 -9.79
N VAL A 42 9.87 9.28 -8.48
CA VAL A 42 8.59 8.77 -7.98
C VAL A 42 7.93 9.71 -6.98
N TYR A 43 8.65 10.10 -5.93
CA TYR A 43 8.16 10.93 -4.86
C TYR A 43 9.21 11.96 -4.44
N PRO A 44 9.27 13.13 -5.12
CA PRO A 44 10.26 14.17 -4.87
C PRO A 44 10.36 14.63 -3.41
N ASP A 45 9.21 14.69 -2.72
CA ASP A 45 9.12 15.13 -1.33
C ASP A 45 9.28 13.98 -0.33
N LEU A 46 9.77 12.80 -0.75
CA LEU A 46 9.99 11.66 0.15
C LEU A 46 10.95 12.07 1.28
N PRO A 47 10.51 11.98 2.55
CA PRO A 47 11.35 12.25 3.72
C PRO A 47 12.66 11.47 3.72
N THR A 48 13.69 12.02 4.37
CA THR A 48 15.03 11.42 4.41
C THR A 48 15.08 10.04 5.05
N ASP A 49 14.16 9.76 5.98
CA ASP A 49 14.01 8.51 6.71
C ASP A 49 12.88 7.61 6.14
N GLY A 50 12.29 7.98 5.00
CA GLY A 50 11.23 7.20 4.38
C GLY A 50 11.75 5.89 3.77
N CYS A 51 11.36 4.75 4.34
CA CYS A 51 11.59 3.40 3.81
C CYS A 51 10.31 2.71 3.33
N SER A 52 9.16 3.36 3.52
CA SER A 52 7.87 2.85 3.08
C SER A 52 6.93 4.02 2.82
N PHE A 53 6.18 3.97 1.72
CA PHE A 53 5.17 4.97 1.43
C PHE A 53 3.97 4.36 0.69
N VAL A 54 2.83 5.05 0.80
CA VAL A 54 1.60 4.69 0.11
C VAL A 54 1.52 5.44 -1.21
N VAL A 55 1.15 4.71 -2.25
CA VAL A 55 0.82 5.21 -3.58
C VAL A 55 -0.69 5.13 -3.74
N GLU A 56 -1.33 6.28 -3.86
CA GLU A 56 -2.76 6.40 -4.10
C GLU A 56 -3.03 6.76 -5.56
N PHE A 57 -4.02 6.11 -6.15
CA PHE A 57 -4.56 6.44 -7.47
C PHE A 57 -6.03 6.84 -7.34
N PRO A 58 -6.33 8.13 -7.01
CA PRO A 58 -7.70 8.63 -7.04
C PRO A 58 -8.27 8.46 -8.44
N GLY A 59 -9.18 7.51 -8.59
CA GLY A 59 -9.83 7.18 -9.86
C GLY A 59 -9.38 5.89 -10.53
N SER A 60 -8.46 5.12 -9.95
CA SER A 60 -8.29 3.74 -10.38
C SER A 60 -9.54 2.92 -10.07
N GLN A 61 -9.80 1.91 -10.90
CA GLN A 61 -10.92 0.98 -10.73
C GLN A 61 -10.36 -0.43 -10.53
N SER A 62 -11.05 -1.22 -9.69
CA SER A 62 -10.84 -2.66 -9.65
C SER A 62 -11.97 -3.36 -10.42
N ARG A 63 -11.61 -4.35 -11.25
CA ARG A 63 -12.56 -5.16 -12.01
C ARG A 63 -12.51 -6.59 -11.52
N LYS A 64 -13.67 -7.22 -11.39
CA LYS A 64 -13.75 -8.65 -11.06
C LYS A 64 -13.42 -9.47 -12.31
N VAL A 65 -12.58 -10.48 -12.12
CA VAL A 65 -12.28 -11.52 -13.11
C VAL A 65 -12.53 -12.85 -12.43
N ALA A 66 -13.61 -13.54 -12.82
CA ALA A 66 -14.19 -14.65 -12.07
C ALA A 66 -14.39 -14.29 -10.58
N THR A 67 -13.69 -14.96 -9.66
CA THR A 67 -13.76 -14.74 -8.21
C THR A 67 -12.65 -13.85 -7.67
N SER A 68 -11.80 -13.28 -8.53
CA SER A 68 -10.65 -12.45 -8.16
C SER A 68 -10.76 -11.03 -8.74
N GLN A 69 -9.73 -10.20 -8.59
CA GLN A 69 -9.73 -8.80 -9.03
C GLN A 69 -8.44 -8.42 -9.74
N ILE A 70 -8.57 -7.45 -10.64
CA ILE A 70 -7.47 -6.79 -11.33
C ILE A 70 -7.60 -5.27 -11.21
N ASN A 71 -6.48 -4.57 -11.26
CA ASN A 71 -6.43 -3.11 -11.31
C ASN A 71 -5.41 -2.70 -12.38
N LYS A 72 -5.92 -2.17 -13.50
CA LYS A 72 -5.11 -1.87 -14.69
C LYS A 72 -4.12 -0.74 -14.43
N MET A 73 -4.59 0.32 -13.75
CA MET A 73 -3.76 1.49 -13.45
C MET A 73 -2.60 1.13 -12.52
N HIS A 74 -2.86 0.32 -11.49
CA HIS A 74 -1.81 -0.21 -10.61
C HIS A 74 -0.78 -1.03 -11.40
N LYS A 75 -1.25 -1.95 -12.27
CA LYS A 75 -0.37 -2.76 -13.14
C LYS A 75 0.54 -1.88 -13.99
N THR A 76 -0.04 -0.91 -14.71
CA THR A 76 0.71 -0.04 -15.63
C THR A 76 1.76 0.77 -14.89
N TRP A 77 1.36 1.48 -13.82
CA TRP A 77 2.29 2.29 -13.03
C TRP A 77 3.42 1.45 -12.44
N MET A 78 3.06 0.29 -11.86
CA MET A 78 4.02 -0.59 -11.20
C MET A 78 5.06 -1.13 -12.19
N LEU A 79 4.63 -1.64 -13.35
CA LEU A 79 5.57 -2.21 -14.31
C LEU A 79 6.48 -1.18 -14.97
N GLU A 80 6.00 0.06 -15.14
CA GLU A 80 6.85 1.18 -15.55
C GLU A 80 7.98 1.42 -14.53
N HIS A 81 7.64 1.52 -13.25
CA HIS A 81 8.62 1.77 -12.18
C HIS A 81 9.55 0.58 -11.94
N VAL A 82 9.03 -0.64 -12.03
CA VAL A 82 9.83 -1.87 -11.96
C VAL A 82 10.85 -1.90 -13.10
N GLY A 83 10.46 -1.54 -14.32
CA GLY A 83 11.38 -1.45 -15.46
C GLY A 83 12.52 -0.48 -15.19
N HIS A 84 12.20 0.76 -14.84
CA HIS A 84 13.21 1.78 -14.55
C HIS A 84 14.14 1.39 -13.37
N LEU A 85 13.61 0.74 -12.33
CA LEU A 85 14.42 0.23 -11.22
C LEU A 85 15.36 -0.88 -11.66
N LEU A 86 14.90 -1.81 -12.47
CA LEU A 86 15.74 -2.88 -13.00
C LEU A 86 16.87 -2.31 -13.88
N ASP A 87 16.63 -1.23 -14.62
CA ASP A 87 17.61 -0.60 -15.50
C ASP A 87 18.51 0.43 -14.80
N SER A 88 18.25 0.76 -13.53
CA SER A 88 18.92 1.84 -12.79
C SER A 88 20.38 1.60 -12.43
N GLY A 89 20.88 0.37 -12.56
CA GLY A 89 22.22 -0.02 -12.09
C GLY A 89 22.39 -0.04 -10.57
N LEU A 90 21.30 0.08 -9.80
CA LEU A 90 21.33 0.01 -8.34
C LEU A 90 21.78 -1.38 -7.85
N THR A 91 22.53 -1.38 -6.74
CA THR A 91 22.96 -2.60 -6.05
C THR A 91 22.09 -2.92 -4.84
N GLY A 92 21.96 -4.20 -4.51
CA GLY A 92 21.14 -4.72 -3.42
C GLY A 92 21.70 -4.49 -2.01
N LEU A 93 20.92 -4.92 -1.03
CA LEU A 93 21.16 -4.77 0.41
C LEU A 93 21.36 -6.13 1.10
N GLY A 94 22.01 -6.12 2.26
CA GLY A 94 22.15 -7.29 3.12
C GLY A 94 22.78 -8.47 2.38
N GLU A 95 22.08 -9.59 2.32
CA GLU A 95 22.51 -10.80 1.60
C GLU A 95 22.63 -10.60 0.07
N ASN A 96 21.98 -9.57 -0.49
CA ASN A 96 22.09 -9.18 -1.89
C ASN A 96 23.11 -8.04 -2.13
N SER A 97 23.93 -7.72 -1.12
CA SER A 97 24.96 -6.68 -1.24
C SER A 97 25.95 -6.97 -2.38
N GLY A 98 26.27 -5.95 -3.17
CA GLY A 98 27.19 -6.02 -4.31
C GLY A 98 26.61 -6.66 -5.58
N LYS A 99 25.36 -7.14 -5.54
CA LYS A 99 24.63 -7.65 -6.71
C LYS A 99 23.60 -6.60 -7.17
N PRO A 100 23.08 -6.67 -8.41
CA PRO A 100 21.98 -5.81 -8.83
C PRO A 100 20.75 -6.01 -7.92
N ILE A 101 19.97 -4.94 -7.69
CA ILE A 101 18.78 -5.02 -6.84
C ILE A 101 17.81 -6.12 -7.32
N ASP A 102 17.15 -6.78 -6.36
CA ASP A 102 15.98 -7.62 -6.62
C ASP A 102 14.68 -6.89 -6.19
N ILE A 103 13.58 -7.32 -6.80
CA ILE A 103 12.26 -6.73 -6.64
C ILE A 103 11.24 -7.83 -6.41
N LEU A 104 10.42 -7.66 -5.39
CA LEU A 104 9.25 -8.49 -5.14
C LEU A 104 7.98 -7.68 -5.34
N VAL A 105 7.14 -8.13 -6.25
CA VAL A 105 5.78 -7.64 -6.42
C VAL A 105 4.82 -8.61 -5.76
N ILE A 106 4.07 -8.11 -4.79
CA ILE A 106 3.03 -8.84 -4.09
C ILE A 106 1.70 -8.24 -4.51
N ALA A 107 0.82 -9.05 -5.10
CA ALA A 107 -0.57 -8.62 -5.30
C ALA A 107 -1.50 -9.49 -4.46
N LEU A 108 -2.42 -8.85 -3.75
CA LEU A 108 -3.34 -9.57 -2.86
C LEU A 108 -4.32 -10.47 -3.63
N TYR A 109 -4.54 -10.22 -4.92
CA TYR A 109 -5.46 -10.98 -5.75
C TYR A 109 -4.72 -11.80 -6.82
N LYS A 110 -5.07 -13.09 -6.92
CA LYS A 110 -4.47 -14.03 -7.88
C LYS A 110 -4.61 -13.59 -9.34
N ALA A 111 -5.76 -12.98 -9.72
CA ALA A 111 -5.92 -12.48 -11.09
C ALA A 111 -4.93 -11.35 -11.42
N GLN A 112 -4.65 -10.45 -10.48
CA GLN A 112 -3.64 -9.41 -10.65
C GLN A 112 -2.23 -10.00 -10.82
N VAL A 113 -1.87 -11.04 -10.05
CA VAL A 113 -0.60 -11.76 -10.23
C VAL A 113 -0.49 -12.36 -11.63
N THR A 114 -1.56 -13.01 -12.11
CA THR A 114 -1.59 -13.57 -13.46
C THR A 114 -1.41 -12.49 -14.53
N GLU A 115 -2.14 -11.37 -14.41
CA GLU A 115 -2.03 -10.23 -15.32
C GLU A 115 -0.61 -9.64 -15.35
N LEU A 116 0.00 -9.42 -14.18
CA LEU A 116 1.38 -8.93 -14.07
C LEU A 116 2.37 -9.90 -14.74
N ARG A 117 2.24 -11.20 -14.48
CA ARG A 117 3.12 -12.22 -15.08
C ARG A 117 2.95 -12.31 -16.60
N MET A 118 1.74 -12.20 -17.10
CA MET A 118 1.46 -12.17 -18.55
C MET A 118 2.07 -10.93 -19.20
N GLU A 119 1.89 -9.76 -18.60
CA GLU A 119 2.45 -8.50 -19.09
C GLU A 119 3.98 -8.54 -19.10
N ILE A 120 4.61 -9.03 -18.02
CA ILE A 120 6.08 -9.19 -17.96
C ILE A 120 6.58 -10.11 -19.08
N LYS A 121 5.92 -11.24 -19.33
CA LYS A 121 6.26 -12.14 -20.45
C LYS A 121 6.12 -11.42 -21.80
N SER A 122 5.08 -10.62 -21.96
CA SER A 122 4.87 -9.82 -23.16
C SER A 122 5.99 -8.79 -23.36
N LEU A 123 6.34 -8.05 -22.31
CA LEU A 123 7.44 -7.06 -22.33
C LEU A 123 8.79 -7.71 -22.66
N ILE A 124 9.05 -8.92 -22.16
CA ILE A 124 10.24 -9.70 -22.53
C ILE A 124 10.19 -10.10 -24.01
N SER A 125 9.05 -10.57 -24.51
CA SER A 125 8.91 -10.96 -25.92
C SER A 125 9.07 -9.77 -26.89
N GLN A 126 8.74 -8.57 -26.44
CA GLN A 126 8.90 -7.31 -27.17
C GLN A 126 10.32 -6.73 -27.06
N GLY A 127 11.22 -7.36 -26.30
CA GLY A 127 12.57 -6.85 -26.05
C GLY A 127 12.60 -5.61 -25.14
N ARG A 128 11.49 -5.27 -24.49
CA ARG A 128 11.41 -4.15 -23.53
C ARG A 128 12.02 -4.51 -22.18
N PHE A 129 11.99 -5.79 -21.83
CA PHE A 129 12.67 -6.35 -20.67
C PHE A 129 13.67 -7.42 -21.11
N ALA A 130 14.86 -7.41 -20.51
CA ALA A 130 15.84 -8.46 -20.70
C ALA A 130 15.35 -9.79 -20.11
N LYS A 131 15.79 -10.95 -20.63
CA LYS A 131 15.29 -12.25 -20.15
C LYS A 131 15.74 -12.57 -18.72
N ASP A 132 16.91 -12.09 -18.33
CA ASP A 132 17.52 -12.29 -17.02
C ASP A 132 16.80 -11.52 -15.90
N ILE A 133 15.88 -10.58 -16.21
CA ILE A 133 15.11 -9.89 -15.18
C ILE A 133 14.32 -10.86 -14.29
N LEU A 134 13.94 -12.03 -14.81
CA LEU A 134 13.18 -13.03 -14.07
C LEU A 134 13.96 -13.63 -12.90
N THR A 135 15.29 -13.46 -12.88
CA THR A 135 16.13 -13.83 -11.73
C THR A 135 16.05 -12.79 -10.61
N ARG A 136 15.68 -11.55 -10.93
CA ARG A 136 15.60 -10.42 -10.00
C ARG A 136 14.19 -9.97 -9.68
N LEU A 137 13.20 -10.31 -10.51
CA LEU A 137 11.80 -9.91 -10.34
C LEU A 137 10.93 -11.11 -9.99
N LYS A 138 10.42 -11.14 -8.76
CA LYS A 138 9.41 -12.09 -8.32
C LYS A 138 8.04 -11.42 -8.32
N VAL A 139 7.01 -12.11 -8.83
CA VAL A 139 5.61 -11.67 -8.72
C VAL A 139 4.80 -12.77 -8.06
N LYS A 140 4.21 -12.51 -6.91
CA LYS A 140 3.54 -13.51 -6.08
C LYS A 140 2.26 -12.99 -5.46
N THR A 141 1.40 -13.91 -5.02
CA THR A 141 0.35 -13.55 -4.07
C THR A 141 0.98 -13.33 -2.69
N LEU A 142 0.27 -12.65 -1.79
CA LEU A 142 0.78 -12.44 -0.44
C LEU A 142 1.03 -13.76 0.30
N ASP A 143 0.13 -14.73 0.14
CA ASP A 143 0.22 -16.03 0.79
C ASP A 143 1.39 -16.86 0.21
N ASP A 144 1.70 -16.72 -1.10
CA ASP A 144 2.85 -17.39 -1.74
C ASP A 144 4.21 -16.71 -1.47
N ALA A 145 4.19 -15.49 -0.92
CA ALA A 145 5.37 -14.67 -0.63
C ALA A 145 5.86 -14.85 0.82
N GLU A 146 5.30 -15.80 1.56
CA GLU A 146 5.76 -16.15 2.90
C GLU A 146 7.23 -16.58 2.86
N GLY A 147 8.08 -15.90 3.64
CA GLY A 147 9.53 -16.16 3.69
C GLY A 147 10.35 -15.54 2.55
N ASP A 148 9.74 -14.90 1.54
CA ASP A 148 10.50 -14.12 0.56
C ASP A 148 10.88 -12.75 1.13
N GLU A 149 12.03 -12.25 0.67
CA GLU A 149 12.46 -10.87 0.87
C GLU A 149 13.10 -10.34 -0.42
N ALA A 150 13.04 -9.02 -0.62
CA ALA A 150 13.68 -8.32 -1.72
C ALA A 150 14.16 -6.92 -1.28
N ASP A 151 15.03 -6.29 -2.06
CA ASP A 151 15.53 -4.94 -1.81
C ASP A 151 14.39 -3.92 -1.90
N ILE A 152 13.51 -4.10 -2.90
CA ILE A 152 12.33 -3.26 -3.11
C ILE A 152 11.09 -4.14 -3.22
N VAL A 153 10.04 -3.78 -2.50
CA VAL A 153 8.77 -4.50 -2.50
C VAL A 153 7.64 -3.59 -2.92
N PHE A 154 6.87 -4.02 -3.91
CA PHE A 154 5.58 -3.42 -4.27
C PHE A 154 4.47 -4.29 -3.69
N VAL A 155 3.52 -3.68 -2.96
CA VAL A 155 2.33 -4.36 -2.47
C VAL A 155 1.10 -3.74 -3.11
N ASP A 156 0.43 -4.53 -3.94
CA ASP A 156 -0.80 -4.14 -4.62
C ASP A 156 -2.03 -4.65 -3.86
N TYR A 157 -2.78 -3.72 -3.26
CA TYR A 157 -4.07 -4.04 -2.64
C TYR A 157 -5.18 -4.33 -3.65
N VAL A 158 -5.00 -3.89 -4.89
CA VAL A 158 -5.90 -4.04 -6.05
C VAL A 158 -7.27 -3.38 -5.86
N ALA A 159 -7.98 -3.72 -4.79
CA ALA A 159 -9.25 -3.18 -4.39
C ALA A 159 -9.13 -1.67 -4.13
N VAL A 160 -10.16 -0.93 -4.57
CA VAL A 160 -10.16 0.54 -4.51
C VAL A 160 -11.29 1.11 -3.68
N ASN A 161 -12.37 0.35 -3.48
CA ASN A 161 -13.63 0.82 -2.91
C ASN A 161 -14.22 -0.14 -1.87
N HIS A 162 -13.46 -1.13 -1.40
CA HIS A 162 -13.87 -2.00 -0.30
C HIS A 162 -12.65 -2.61 0.40
N PRO A 163 -12.74 -2.96 1.70
CA PRO A 163 -11.59 -3.44 2.45
C PRO A 163 -11.18 -4.88 2.10
N GLY A 164 -12.01 -5.63 1.36
CA GLY A 164 -11.67 -6.97 0.85
C GLY A 164 -11.28 -7.98 1.94
N PHE A 165 -10.73 -9.13 1.56
CA PHE A 165 -10.01 -10.02 2.53
C PHE A 165 -8.61 -9.47 2.86
N THR A 166 -8.19 -8.43 2.15
CA THR A 166 -6.85 -7.83 2.17
C THR A 166 -6.49 -7.10 3.45
N ALA A 167 -7.42 -7.02 4.38
CA ALA A 167 -7.35 -6.21 5.59
C ALA A 167 -7.21 -7.04 6.88
N GLU A 168 -6.88 -8.32 6.76
CA GLU A 168 -6.50 -9.16 7.90
C GLU A 168 -5.15 -8.72 8.46
N SER A 169 -5.02 -8.65 9.79
CA SER A 169 -3.88 -8.00 10.43
C SER A 169 -2.53 -8.65 10.12
N PHE A 170 -2.49 -9.98 9.98
CA PHE A 170 -1.26 -10.70 9.61
C PHE A 170 -0.80 -10.34 8.18
N ARG A 171 -1.75 -10.08 7.28
CA ARG A 171 -1.47 -9.71 5.89
C ARG A 171 -0.80 -8.34 5.81
N GLY A 172 -1.23 -7.40 6.66
CA GLY A 172 -0.57 -6.09 6.80
C GLY A 172 0.87 -6.20 7.30
N THR A 173 1.14 -7.07 8.28
CA THR A 173 2.51 -7.31 8.75
C THR A 173 3.38 -7.93 7.66
N LEU A 174 2.89 -8.96 6.98
CA LEU A 174 3.63 -9.59 5.88
C LEU A 174 3.97 -8.56 4.81
N ALA A 175 2.98 -7.79 4.35
CA ALA A 175 3.15 -6.72 3.36
C ALA A 175 4.25 -5.71 3.72
N LEU A 176 4.37 -5.33 4.99
CA LEU A 176 5.30 -4.30 5.46
C LEU A 176 6.70 -4.82 5.80
N THR A 177 6.92 -6.14 5.78
CA THR A 177 8.16 -6.76 6.29
C THR A 177 8.94 -7.53 5.23
N ARG A 178 8.53 -7.53 3.96
CA ARG A 178 9.28 -8.27 2.92
C ARG A 178 10.45 -7.46 2.33
N ALA A 179 10.53 -6.16 2.61
CA ALA A 179 11.54 -5.28 2.01
C ALA A 179 12.77 -5.15 2.91
N ARG A 180 13.96 -5.29 2.30
CA ARG A 180 15.23 -4.92 2.93
C ARG A 180 15.49 -3.41 2.89
N GLY A 181 15.00 -2.74 1.85
CA GLY A 181 15.25 -1.31 1.59
C GLY A 181 13.99 -0.45 1.53
N MET A 182 13.07 -0.76 0.59
CA MET A 182 11.92 0.11 0.32
C MET A 182 10.63 -0.68 0.09
N THR A 183 9.54 -0.22 0.72
CA THR A 183 8.18 -0.75 0.47
C THR A 183 7.29 0.31 -0.19
N LEU A 184 6.60 -0.07 -1.27
CA LEU A 184 5.61 0.76 -1.95
C LEU A 184 4.24 0.11 -1.85
N LEU A 185 3.31 0.78 -1.16
CA LEU A 185 1.96 0.27 -0.91
C LEU A 185 0.95 0.92 -1.85
N LEU A 186 0.46 0.20 -2.85
CA LEU A 186 -0.62 0.68 -3.71
C LEU A 186 -1.95 0.45 -2.99
N LEU A 187 -2.38 1.46 -2.23
CA LEU A 187 -3.53 1.40 -1.32
C LEU A 187 -4.39 2.66 -1.48
N ASN A 188 -5.64 2.49 -1.92
CA ASN A 188 -6.59 3.57 -2.09
C ASN A 188 -7.47 3.77 -0.84
N ARG A 189 -7.75 5.03 -0.49
CA ARG A 189 -8.60 5.39 0.66
C ARG A 189 -10.03 4.84 0.58
N GLY A 190 -10.56 4.69 -0.62
CA GLY A 190 -11.89 4.10 -0.82
C GLY A 190 -12.01 2.67 -0.27
N THR A 191 -10.90 1.98 -0.01
CA THR A 191 -10.91 0.67 0.65
C THR A 191 -11.37 0.71 2.11
N PHE A 192 -11.32 1.85 2.78
CA PHE A 192 -11.72 1.96 4.18
C PHE A 192 -12.70 3.10 4.48
N VAL A 193 -12.74 4.17 3.67
CA VAL A 193 -13.71 5.27 3.84
C VAL A 193 -15.14 4.79 3.54
N GLY A 194 -16.08 5.05 4.46
CA GLY A 194 -17.47 4.61 4.41
C GLY A 194 -17.72 3.18 4.92
N TYR A 195 -16.67 2.45 5.32
CA TYR A 195 -16.74 1.08 5.83
C TYR A 195 -16.55 0.98 7.35
N GLU A 196 -16.20 2.10 7.99
CA GLU A 196 -16.09 2.29 9.44
C GLU A 196 -17.43 2.13 10.18
N HIS A 197 -18.55 2.28 9.49
CA HIS A 197 -19.89 2.17 10.08
C HIS A 197 -20.53 0.78 9.92
N ARG A 198 -19.88 -0.13 9.18
CA ARG A 198 -20.43 -1.46 8.87
C ARG A 198 -19.83 -2.53 9.78
N LYS A 199 -20.66 -3.20 10.60
CA LYS A 199 -20.21 -4.19 11.60
C LYS A 199 -19.30 -5.29 11.00
N GLU A 200 -19.59 -5.75 9.80
CA GLU A 200 -18.87 -6.85 9.12
C GLU A 200 -17.49 -6.46 8.55
N SER A 201 -17.25 -5.15 8.35
CA SER A 201 -16.04 -4.64 7.71
C SER A 201 -15.26 -3.66 8.58
N ILE A 202 -15.80 -3.18 9.69
CA ILE A 202 -15.17 -2.17 10.55
C ILE A 202 -13.77 -2.57 10.99
N LYS A 203 -13.55 -3.83 11.40
CA LYS A 203 -12.22 -4.30 11.82
C LYS A 203 -11.20 -4.20 10.69
N ARG A 204 -11.62 -4.59 9.49
CA ARG A 204 -10.83 -4.58 8.26
C ARG A 204 -10.55 -3.15 7.77
N ALA A 205 -11.59 -2.33 7.67
CA ALA A 205 -11.46 -0.91 7.32
C ALA A 205 -10.54 -0.17 8.30
N ASN A 206 -10.69 -0.40 9.61
CA ASN A 206 -9.83 0.18 10.64
C ASN A 206 -8.37 -0.23 10.50
N HIS A 207 -8.10 -1.48 10.07
CA HIS A 207 -6.73 -1.93 9.86
C HIS A 207 -6.06 -1.17 8.69
N LEU A 208 -6.73 -1.10 7.53
CA LEU A 208 -6.22 -0.35 6.39
C LEU A 208 -6.11 1.15 6.69
N TYR A 209 -7.09 1.72 7.40
CA TYR A 209 -7.04 3.10 7.87
C TYR A 209 -5.82 3.36 8.76
N ARG A 210 -5.47 2.46 9.67
CA ARG A 210 -4.28 2.62 10.54
C ARG A 210 -2.98 2.63 9.75
N ILE A 211 -2.82 1.71 8.79
CA ILE A 211 -1.66 1.69 7.90
C ILE A 211 -1.59 3.01 7.13
N HIS A 212 -2.70 3.40 6.52
CA HIS A 212 -2.79 4.62 5.74
C HIS A 212 -2.50 5.88 6.57
N ASN A 213 -3.17 6.05 7.71
CA ASN A 213 -3.02 7.20 8.60
C ASN A 213 -1.60 7.31 9.18
N TRP A 214 -0.95 6.19 9.47
CA TRP A 214 0.45 6.20 9.91
C TRP A 214 1.38 6.80 8.85
N HIS A 215 1.18 6.45 7.58
CA HIS A 215 1.93 7.02 6.46
C HIS A 215 1.53 8.49 6.20
N ALA A 216 0.22 8.79 6.20
CA ALA A 216 -0.31 10.12 5.93
C ALA A 216 0.19 11.17 6.94
N SER A 217 0.19 10.82 8.24
CA SER A 217 0.68 11.69 9.32
C SER A 217 2.18 12.01 9.24
N ARG A 218 2.93 11.30 8.39
CA ARG A 218 4.36 11.46 8.15
C ARG A 218 4.69 11.97 6.75
N GLN A 219 3.68 12.41 5.98
CA GLN A 219 3.85 12.81 4.59
C GLN A 219 4.44 11.66 3.74
N LEU A 220 4.03 10.43 3.99
CA LEU A 220 4.44 9.23 3.23
C LEU A 220 3.29 8.70 2.34
N VAL A 221 2.47 9.61 1.80
CA VAL A 221 1.38 9.26 0.88
C VAL A 221 1.50 10.11 -0.37
N GLN A 222 1.84 9.47 -1.48
CA GLN A 222 1.91 10.11 -2.79
C GLN A 222 0.64 9.80 -3.58
N ARG A 223 0.01 10.84 -4.16
CA ARG A 223 -1.19 10.71 -5.00
C ARG A 223 -0.85 10.91 -6.46
N PHE A 224 -1.36 10.03 -7.31
CA PHE A 224 -1.27 10.11 -8.76
C PHE A 224 -2.68 10.20 -9.34
N SER A 225 -3.00 11.32 -9.99
CA SER A 225 -4.28 11.46 -10.68
C SER A 225 -4.25 10.68 -11.99
N GLY A 226 -5.20 9.77 -12.17
CA GLY A 226 -5.44 9.10 -13.44
C GLY A 226 -6.77 9.51 -14.07
N CYS A 227 -6.94 9.18 -15.35
CA CYS A 227 -8.18 9.33 -16.07
C CYS A 227 -9.20 8.27 -15.66
N LEU A 228 -10.36 8.69 -15.15
CA LEU A 228 -11.46 7.81 -14.76
C LEU A 228 -12.08 7.05 -15.95
N ASN A 229 -11.97 7.60 -17.16
CA ASN A 229 -12.63 7.04 -18.34
C ASN A 229 -11.82 5.94 -19.01
N CYS A 230 -10.49 6.09 -19.09
CA CYS A 230 -9.63 5.14 -19.80
C CYS A 230 -8.53 4.51 -18.92
N GLU A 231 -8.49 4.85 -17.63
CA GLU A 231 -7.53 4.37 -16.64
C GLU A 231 -6.07 4.68 -17.02
N SER A 232 -5.85 5.77 -17.76
CA SER A 232 -4.52 6.25 -18.14
C SER A 232 -3.95 7.19 -17.08
N LEU A 233 -2.64 7.12 -16.86
CA LEU A 233 -1.90 8.03 -15.98
C LEU A 233 -1.36 9.27 -16.72
N LEU A 234 -1.55 9.33 -18.04
CA LEU A 234 -0.98 10.36 -18.91
C LEU A 234 -1.83 11.63 -18.99
N HIS A 235 -3.09 11.57 -18.56
CA HIS A 235 -4.01 12.70 -18.62
C HIS A 235 -5.08 12.59 -17.53
N SER A 236 -5.67 13.73 -17.18
CA SER A 236 -6.82 13.79 -16.28
C SER A 236 -8.13 13.41 -16.99
N THR A 237 -9.17 13.06 -16.24
CA THR A 237 -10.50 12.73 -16.79
C THR A 237 -11.05 13.82 -17.71
N ASN A 238 -10.84 15.09 -17.37
CA ASN A 238 -11.35 16.24 -18.15
C ASN A 238 -10.64 16.41 -19.50
N GLN A 239 -9.47 15.81 -19.67
CA GLN A 239 -8.67 15.84 -20.90
C GLN A 239 -8.88 14.57 -21.75
N CYS A 240 -9.75 13.66 -21.32
CA CYS A 240 -9.94 12.40 -22.00
C CYS A 240 -10.72 12.57 -23.30
N LYS A 241 -10.13 12.16 -24.42
CA LYS A 241 -10.80 12.09 -25.73
C LYS A 241 -11.62 10.81 -25.92
N GLY A 242 -11.51 9.84 -25.00
CA GLY A 242 -12.25 8.58 -25.05
C GLY A 242 -13.67 8.73 -24.51
N LYS A 243 -14.63 7.98 -25.08
CA LYS A 243 -15.97 7.86 -24.49
C LYS A 243 -15.86 7.25 -23.09
N ALA A 244 -16.63 7.78 -22.14
CA ALA A 244 -16.80 7.15 -20.83
C ALA A 244 -17.17 5.66 -21.03
N PRO A 245 -16.65 4.75 -20.21
CA PRO A 245 -17.02 3.34 -20.31
C PRO A 245 -18.53 3.26 -20.15
N ALA A 246 -19.21 2.63 -21.12
CA ALA A 246 -20.65 2.42 -21.04
C ALA A 246 -20.94 1.58 -19.78
N ASP A 247 -21.70 2.14 -18.86
CA ASP A 247 -22.23 1.42 -17.70
C ASP A 247 -23.09 0.25 -18.20
N ASN A 248 -22.52 -0.95 -18.29
CA ASN A 248 -23.29 -2.20 -18.38
C ASN A 248 -23.87 -2.52 -17.00
N ASN A 249 -24.79 -1.68 -16.52
CA ASN A 249 -25.61 -1.92 -15.34
C ASN A 249 -26.94 -2.56 -15.75
N ASN A 250 -26.94 -3.88 -15.94
CA ASN A 250 -28.11 -4.69 -15.66
C ASN A 250 -27.78 -5.59 -14.47
N ASN A 251 -28.54 -5.39 -13.39
CA ASN A 251 -28.57 -6.15 -12.13
C ASN A 251 -27.45 -5.93 -11.09
N ILE A 252 -27.49 -4.80 -10.36
CA ILE A 252 -27.40 -4.79 -8.88
C ILE A 252 -28.24 -3.60 -8.36
N ALA A 253 -29.31 -3.88 -7.60
CA ALA A 253 -30.01 -2.87 -6.84
C ALA A 253 -29.12 -2.36 -5.68
N GLY A 254 -28.48 -1.21 -5.90
CA GLY A 254 -27.84 -0.36 -4.89
C GLY A 254 -28.42 1.06 -4.99
N PRO A 255 -28.47 1.84 -3.90
CA PRO A 255 -29.39 2.97 -3.78
C PRO A 255 -29.05 4.10 -4.76
N LYS A 256 -30.08 4.55 -5.46
CA LYS A 256 -30.07 5.66 -6.41
C LYS A 256 -29.83 6.98 -5.68
N ASN A 257 -28.93 7.78 -6.26
CA ASN A 257 -28.85 9.24 -6.21
C ASN A 257 -28.79 9.95 -4.84
N ALA A 258 -27.61 10.49 -4.54
CA ALA A 258 -27.50 11.82 -3.95
C ALA A 258 -26.52 12.66 -4.78
N ARG A 259 -27.02 13.24 -5.88
CA ARG A 259 -26.45 14.49 -6.39
C ARG A 259 -26.79 15.56 -5.37
N HIS A 260 -25.83 16.02 -4.60
CA HIS A 260 -25.93 17.29 -3.89
C HIS A 260 -24.77 18.18 -4.35
N ALA A 261 -25.15 19.37 -4.79
CA ALA A 261 -24.24 20.43 -5.17
C ALA A 261 -23.25 20.71 -4.03
N VAL A 262 -21.97 20.79 -4.37
CA VAL A 262 -20.93 21.26 -3.47
C VAL A 262 -21.17 22.75 -3.23
N LYS A 263 -21.84 23.08 -2.12
CA LYS A 263 -21.70 24.40 -1.50
C LYS A 263 -20.32 24.46 -0.84
N LYS A 264 -19.59 25.55 -1.10
CA LYS A 264 -18.36 25.91 -0.40
C LYS A 264 -18.72 26.23 1.05
N ASP A 265 -18.65 25.24 1.93
CA ASP A 265 -18.67 25.47 3.38
C ASP A 265 -17.29 25.16 3.95
N THR A 266 -16.68 26.19 4.50
CA THR A 266 -15.46 26.19 5.32
C THR A 266 -15.50 25.09 6.38
N MET A 267 -14.49 24.23 6.41
CA MET A 267 -14.29 23.24 7.47
C MET A 267 -14.12 23.91 8.85
N PRO A 268 -14.73 23.39 9.92
CA PRO A 268 -14.39 23.81 11.28
C PRO A 268 -13.01 23.27 11.69
N PRO A 269 -12.27 23.97 12.55
CA PRO A 269 -10.93 23.57 12.96
C PRO A 269 -10.95 22.30 13.82
N LEU A 270 -9.96 21.43 13.59
CA LEU A 270 -9.67 20.23 14.36
C LEU A 270 -9.47 20.58 15.84
N ALA A 271 -10.22 19.91 16.72
CA ALA A 271 -9.99 19.97 18.16
C ALA A 271 -8.57 19.48 18.50
N GLN A 272 -7.82 20.32 19.22
CA GLN A 272 -6.49 19.96 19.72
C GLN A 272 -6.58 18.85 20.78
N PRO A 273 -5.54 17.99 20.95
CA PRO A 273 -5.53 16.98 21.99
C PRO A 273 -5.35 17.62 23.37
N GLY A 274 -6.43 17.63 24.15
CA GLY A 274 -6.39 17.99 25.57
C GLY A 274 -5.62 16.95 26.39
N LEU A 275 -4.85 17.46 27.35
CA LEU A 275 -4.10 16.72 28.37
C LEU A 275 -4.96 15.63 29.04
N LEU A 276 -4.53 14.36 28.93
CA LEU A 276 -4.90 13.33 29.90
C LEU A 276 -3.98 13.48 31.13
N ARG A 277 -4.46 14.20 32.15
CA ARG A 277 -3.87 14.19 33.49
C ARG A 277 -4.30 12.93 34.24
N GLY A 278 -3.31 12.22 34.79
CA GLY A 278 -3.37 11.62 36.13
C GLY A 278 -4.21 10.34 36.31
N TRP A 279 -3.61 9.19 36.05
CA TRP A 279 -3.91 7.98 36.84
C TRP A 279 -2.99 7.97 38.06
N ARG A 280 -3.53 8.24 39.26
CA ARG A 280 -2.84 7.97 40.53
C ARG A 280 -3.11 6.53 40.95
N ARG A 281 -2.02 5.84 41.31
CA ARG A 281 -2.02 4.64 42.14
C ARG A 281 -2.18 5.05 43.61
N ASP A 282 -2.65 4.07 44.38
CA ASP A 282 -2.53 3.92 45.84
C ASP A 282 -3.59 4.60 46.72
N GLY A 283 -4.51 3.76 47.21
CA GLY A 283 -4.60 3.44 48.64
C GLY A 283 -5.16 4.49 49.60
N GLY A 284 -6.29 4.17 50.23
CA GLY A 284 -6.62 4.66 51.57
C GLY A 284 -7.93 5.43 51.68
N TRP A 285 -8.91 4.80 52.32
CA TRP A 285 -10.03 5.50 52.96
C TRP A 285 -9.55 6.13 54.27
N MET A 286 -9.86 7.41 54.50
CA MET A 286 -10.19 7.94 55.84
C MET A 286 -11.08 9.19 55.68
N ALA A 287 -12.03 9.29 56.61
CA ALA A 287 -13.14 10.22 56.68
C ALA A 287 -12.75 11.59 57.31
N VAL A 288 -13.79 12.39 57.60
CA VAL A 288 -13.86 13.62 58.42
C VAL A 288 -13.75 14.89 57.56
N GLU A 289 -14.73 15.79 57.44
CA GLU A 289 -16.00 16.12 58.14
C GLU A 289 -17.22 16.12 57.20
#